data_AF-A0A1I7FEU2-F1
#
_entry.id   AF-A0A1I7FEU2-F1
#
_cell.length_a   1.000
_cell.length_b   1.000
_cell.length_c   1.000
_cell.angle_alpha   90.00
_cell.angle_beta   90.00
_cell.angle_gamma   90.00
#
_symmetry.space_group_name_H-M   'P 1'
#
loop_
_entity.id
_entity.type
_entity.pdbx_description
1 polymer ?
#
loop_
_entity_poly.entity_id
_entity_poly.type
_entity_poly.pdbx_seq_one_letter_code
_entity_poly.pdbx_strand_id
1 'polypeptide(L)'
;MEIELEAMDAERWPAPEGWTVVGRIGRNALAYDPERQAHLLGDGEPVPLDRAEVNAALEPAIDRAASKLWPGGWTYAFEEVFGIKRRNLAAERLARQGMPPSVLLVLANAASEPDAEVLGGLILAIARYADAAPGIDEAERLSMAVDAAKHASDVVRAARRGKPAWPRQLKVWLGDPD
;
A
#
# COMPACT_ATOMS: atom_id res chain seq x y z
N MET A 1 18.58 1.22 -14.84
CA MET A 1 17.31 0.47 -14.87
C MET A 1 16.26 1.30 -14.17
N GLU A 2 15.06 1.44 -14.74
CA GLU A 2 13.96 2.14 -14.08
C GLU A 2 12.85 1.13 -13.75
N ILE A 3 12.49 1.06 -12.47
CA ILE A 3 11.40 0.22 -11.95
C ILE A 3 10.20 1.11 -11.67
N GLU A 4 9.04 0.67 -12.11
CA GLU A 4 7.75 1.27 -11.76
C GLU A 4 6.93 0.22 -11.00
N LEU A 5 6.63 0.49 -9.73
CA LEU A 5 5.74 -0.34 -8.92
C LEU A 5 4.30 0.02 -9.28
N GLU A 6 3.61 -0.89 -9.91
CA GLU A 6 2.22 -0.73 -10.34
C GLU A 6 1.50 -2.09 -10.33
N ALA A 7 0.18 -2.05 -10.16
CA ALA A 7 -0.67 -3.22 -10.22
C ALA A 7 -0.65 -3.76 -11.65
N MET A 8 -0.14 -4.97 -11.83
CA MET A 8 -0.08 -5.64 -13.12
C MET A 8 -1.25 -6.62 -13.22
N ASP A 9 -2.07 -6.46 -14.25
CA ASP A 9 -3.15 -7.39 -14.55
C ASP A 9 -2.59 -8.78 -14.88
N ALA A 10 -3.00 -9.79 -14.10
CA ALA A 10 -2.52 -11.16 -14.23
C ALA A 10 -2.94 -11.84 -15.54
N GLU A 11 -4.05 -11.41 -16.15
CA GLU A 11 -4.45 -11.93 -17.47
C GLU A 11 -3.51 -11.44 -18.57
N ARG A 12 -3.08 -10.18 -18.47
CA ARG A 12 -2.17 -9.55 -19.42
C ARG A 12 -0.70 -9.89 -19.17
N TRP A 13 -0.33 -10.15 -17.91
CA TRP A 13 1.03 -10.44 -17.47
C TRP A 13 1.05 -11.76 -16.70
N PRO A 14 0.84 -12.90 -17.39
CA PRO A 14 0.87 -14.19 -16.73
C PRO A 14 2.27 -14.44 -16.16
N ALA A 15 2.33 -14.90 -14.92
CA ALA A 15 3.55 -15.31 -14.27
C ALA A 15 3.51 -16.82 -13.97
N PRO A 16 4.67 -17.48 -13.89
CA PRO A 16 4.73 -18.87 -13.43
C PRO A 16 4.11 -19.03 -12.04
N GLU A 17 3.62 -20.23 -11.73
CA GLU A 17 2.98 -20.52 -10.45
C GLU A 17 3.92 -20.20 -9.27
N GLY A 18 3.37 -19.51 -8.26
CA GLY A 18 4.12 -19.10 -7.06
C GLY A 18 4.99 -17.85 -7.24
N TRP A 19 5.05 -17.27 -8.43
CA TRP A 19 5.79 -16.04 -8.67
C TRP A 19 4.98 -14.81 -8.27
N THR A 20 5.67 -13.76 -7.85
CA THR A 20 5.06 -12.49 -7.43
C THR A 20 5.43 -11.40 -8.42
N VAL A 21 4.46 -10.91 -9.19
CA VAL A 21 4.62 -9.74 -10.07
C VAL A 21 4.46 -8.48 -9.25
N VAL A 22 5.42 -7.55 -9.32
CA VAL A 22 5.43 -6.35 -8.45
C VAL A 22 5.42 -5.03 -9.20
N GLY A 23 5.45 -5.06 -10.53
CA GLY A 23 5.47 -3.88 -11.36
C GLY A 23 6.13 -4.15 -12.71
N ARG A 24 6.78 -3.14 -13.27
CA ARG A 24 7.40 -3.22 -14.59
C ARG A 24 8.77 -2.56 -14.69
N ILE A 25 9.52 -3.01 -15.69
CA ILE A 25 10.73 -2.38 -16.20
C ILE A 25 10.53 -2.16 -17.70
N GLY A 26 10.40 -0.90 -18.11
CA GLY A 26 10.05 -0.55 -19.48
C GLY A 26 8.70 -1.15 -19.89
N ARG A 27 8.72 -2.10 -20.83
CA ARG A 27 7.53 -2.80 -21.33
C ARG A 27 7.36 -4.20 -20.77
N ASN A 28 8.21 -4.64 -19.86
CA ASN A 28 8.20 -6.01 -19.35
C ASN A 28 7.84 -6.01 -17.87
N ALA A 29 7.20 -7.08 -17.38
CA ALA A 29 6.86 -7.20 -15.98
C ALA A 29 8.08 -7.60 -15.14
N LEU A 30 8.22 -6.98 -13.96
CA LEU A 30 9.16 -7.38 -12.94
C LEU A 30 8.48 -8.38 -12.01
N ALA A 31 9.03 -9.58 -11.92
CA ALA A 31 8.52 -10.64 -11.06
C ALA A 31 9.62 -11.24 -10.19
N TYR A 32 9.23 -11.85 -9.08
CA TYR A 32 10.10 -12.60 -8.19
C TYR A 32 9.63 -14.04 -8.11
N ASP A 33 10.57 -14.97 -8.19
CA ASP A 33 10.30 -16.39 -7.96
C ASP A 33 10.19 -16.72 -6.45
N PRO A 34 9.86 -17.96 -6.06
CA PRO A 34 9.78 -18.36 -4.66
C PRO A 34 11.09 -18.22 -3.87
N GLU A 35 12.24 -18.24 -4.55
CA GLU A 35 13.57 -18.02 -3.96
C GLU A 35 13.92 -16.53 -3.84
N ARG A 36 13.00 -15.64 -4.26
CA ARG A 36 13.13 -14.17 -4.28
C ARG A 36 14.21 -13.68 -5.24
N GLN A 37 14.51 -14.44 -6.28
CA GLN A 37 15.30 -13.97 -7.40
C GLN A 37 14.41 -13.17 -8.36
N ALA A 38 14.91 -12.01 -8.78
CA ALA A 38 14.18 -11.12 -9.69
C ALA A 38 14.32 -11.59 -11.13
N HIS A 39 13.23 -11.52 -11.88
CA HIS A 39 13.14 -11.89 -13.28
C HIS A 39 12.33 -10.86 -14.06
N LEU A 40 12.68 -10.73 -15.34
CA LEU A 40 11.95 -9.95 -16.31
C LEU A 40 11.05 -10.87 -17.15
N LEU A 41 9.74 -10.61 -17.14
CA LEU A 41 8.75 -11.35 -17.92
C LEU A 41 8.31 -10.52 -19.14
N GLY A 42 8.40 -11.11 -20.33
CA GLY A 42 7.98 -10.51 -21.60
C GLY A 42 7.45 -11.59 -22.55
N ASP A 43 7.65 -11.43 -23.87
CA ASP A 43 7.15 -12.37 -24.88
C ASP A 43 7.92 -13.71 -24.95
N GLY A 44 8.88 -13.95 -24.07
CA GLY A 44 9.75 -15.12 -24.06
C GLY A 44 9.98 -15.68 -22.66
N GLU A 45 11.01 -16.52 -22.54
CA GLU A 45 11.39 -17.12 -21.26
C GLU A 45 11.75 -16.05 -20.20
N PRO A 46 11.40 -16.28 -18.91
CA PRO A 46 11.82 -15.41 -17.82
C PRO A 46 13.33 -15.17 -17.81
N VAL A 47 13.74 -13.90 -17.81
CA VAL A 47 15.17 -13.54 -17.81
C VAL A 47 15.58 -13.13 -16.39
N PRO A 48 16.52 -13.84 -15.73
CA PRO A 48 16.99 -13.45 -14.41
C PRO A 48 17.71 -12.10 -14.47
N LEU A 49 17.43 -11.26 -13.48
CA LEU A 49 18.03 -9.93 -13.35
C LEU A 49 19.15 -9.94 -12.31
N ASP A 50 20.14 -9.06 -12.48
CA ASP A 50 21.16 -8.84 -11.46
C ASP A 50 20.52 -8.26 -10.20
N ARG A 51 20.77 -8.91 -9.06
CA ARG A 51 20.17 -8.54 -7.78
C ARG A 51 20.62 -7.16 -7.31
N ALA A 52 21.90 -6.82 -7.51
CA ALA A 52 22.43 -5.53 -7.04
C ALA A 52 21.84 -4.38 -7.85
N GLU A 53 21.70 -4.56 -9.18
CA GLU A 53 21.06 -3.59 -10.06
C GLU A 53 19.58 -3.38 -9.71
N VAL A 54 18.83 -4.47 -9.51
CA VAL A 54 17.40 -4.40 -9.12
C VAL A 54 17.25 -3.71 -7.78
N ASN A 55 18.03 -4.10 -6.77
CA ASN A 55 17.93 -3.51 -5.43
C ASN A 55 18.29 -2.02 -5.41
N ALA A 56 19.28 -1.59 -6.20
CA ALA A 56 19.63 -0.18 -6.34
C ALA A 56 18.50 0.61 -7.02
N ALA A 57 17.81 0.02 -8.00
CA ALA A 57 16.68 0.64 -8.68
C ALA A 57 15.37 0.61 -7.87
N LEU A 58 15.25 -0.25 -6.85
CA LEU A 58 14.05 -0.35 -6.02
C LEU A 58 13.83 0.88 -5.13
N GLU A 59 14.89 1.49 -4.61
CA GLU A 59 14.77 2.64 -3.69
C GLU A 59 13.95 3.81 -4.29
N PRO A 60 14.28 4.35 -5.48
CA PRO A 60 13.47 5.41 -6.07
C PRO A 60 12.06 4.93 -6.48
N ALA A 61 11.89 3.64 -6.81
CA ALA A 61 10.58 3.09 -7.14
C ALA A 61 9.66 3.01 -5.90
N ILE A 62 10.20 2.56 -4.77
CA ILE A 62 9.51 2.53 -3.48
C ILE A 62 9.19 3.94 -3.03
N ASP A 63 10.14 4.88 -3.09
CA ASP A 63 9.92 6.26 -2.67
C ASP A 63 8.78 6.92 -3.48
N ARG A 64 8.77 6.74 -4.81
CA ARG A 64 7.69 7.25 -5.67
C ARG A 64 6.34 6.63 -5.34
N ALA A 65 6.26 5.30 -5.20
CA ALA A 65 4.99 4.62 -4.93
C ALA A 65 4.47 4.92 -3.52
N ALA A 66 5.34 4.91 -2.51
CA ALA A 66 4.98 5.16 -1.12
C ALA A 66 4.61 6.63 -0.87
N SER A 67 5.25 7.57 -1.57
CA SER A 67 4.89 8.99 -1.47
C SER A 67 3.53 9.32 -2.07
N LYS A 68 3.00 8.50 -3.00
CA LYS A 68 1.60 8.62 -3.45
C LYS A 68 0.61 8.27 -2.33
N LEU A 69 0.93 7.26 -1.53
CA LEU A 69 0.08 6.83 -0.40
C LEU A 69 0.21 7.76 0.82
N TRP A 70 1.44 8.20 1.11
CA TRP A 70 1.78 8.93 2.34
C TRP A 70 2.72 10.11 2.05
N PRO A 71 2.23 11.19 1.41
CA PRO A 71 3.05 12.34 1.02
C PRO A 71 3.69 13.07 2.21
N GLY A 72 3.12 12.95 3.41
CA GLY A 72 3.65 13.53 4.66
C GLY A 72 4.81 12.77 5.30
N GLY A 73 5.23 11.62 4.74
CA GLY A 73 6.35 10.82 5.23
C GLY A 73 6.04 9.33 5.31
N TRP A 74 6.43 8.59 4.28
CA TRP A 74 6.08 7.17 4.13
C TRP A 74 6.86 6.21 5.03
N THR A 75 8.06 6.57 5.48
CA THR A 75 8.90 5.64 6.28
C THR A 75 8.29 5.28 7.63
N TYR A 76 7.55 6.21 8.24
CA TYR A 76 6.79 5.95 9.47
C TYR A 76 5.61 5.00 9.19
N ALA A 77 4.86 5.26 8.12
CA ALA A 77 3.76 4.41 7.71
C ALA A 77 4.22 2.98 7.37
N PHE A 78 5.40 2.82 6.79
CA PHE A 78 5.99 1.50 6.54
C PHE A 78 6.25 0.69 7.82
N GLU A 79 6.68 1.34 8.89
CA GLU A 79 6.93 0.67 10.16
C GLU A 79 5.61 0.19 10.78
N GLU A 80 4.54 0.99 10.69
CA GLU A 80 3.22 0.60 11.21
C GLU A 80 2.52 -0.44 10.33
N VAL A 81 2.59 -0.31 9.01
CA VAL A 81 1.85 -1.17 8.08
C VAL A 81 2.55 -2.51 7.82
N PHE A 82 3.87 -2.50 7.70
CA PHE A 82 4.65 -3.70 7.32
C PHE A 82 5.54 -4.22 8.45
N GLY A 83 5.59 -3.54 9.61
CA GLY A 83 6.51 -3.90 10.70
C GLY A 83 7.98 -3.65 10.36
N ILE A 84 8.29 -2.97 9.25
CA ILE A 84 9.67 -2.75 8.80
C ILE A 84 10.23 -1.50 9.48
N LYS A 85 11.22 -1.71 10.36
CA LYS A 85 11.88 -0.61 11.07
C LYS A 85 12.48 0.40 10.10
N ARG A 86 12.26 1.69 10.36
CA ARG A 86 12.77 2.81 9.53
C ARG A 86 14.24 2.71 9.15
N ARG A 87 15.10 2.25 10.07
CA ARG A 87 16.54 2.04 9.82
C ARG A 87 16.84 1.04 8.70
N ASN A 88 15.90 0.15 8.37
CA ASN A 88 16.03 -0.83 7.28
C ASN A 88 15.57 -0.26 5.93
N LEU A 89 14.93 0.91 5.92
CA LEU A 89 14.46 1.60 4.72
C LEU A 89 15.51 2.58 4.15
N ALA A 90 16.66 2.71 4.80
CA ALA A 90 17.77 3.51 4.29
C ALA A 90 18.25 2.95 2.94
N ALA A 91 18.60 3.82 1.99
CA ALA A 91 19.02 3.43 0.64
C ALA A 91 20.11 2.36 0.61
N GLU A 92 21.13 2.47 1.46
CA GLU A 92 22.19 1.47 1.60
C GLU A 92 21.65 0.08 2.03
N ARG A 93 20.66 0.06 2.92
CA ARG A 93 20.03 -1.18 3.40
C ARG A 93 19.16 -1.80 2.32
N LEU A 94 18.38 -0.99 1.61
CA LEU A 94 17.56 -1.43 0.49
C LEU A 94 18.43 -1.98 -0.65
N ALA A 95 19.51 -1.29 -1.01
CA ALA A 95 20.46 -1.75 -2.03
C ALA A 95 21.07 -3.12 -1.66
N ARG A 96 21.40 -3.33 -0.39
CA ARG A 96 22.01 -4.59 0.07
C ARG A 96 21.00 -5.74 0.24
N GLN A 97 19.82 -5.46 0.80
CA GLN A 97 18.89 -6.49 1.25
C GLN A 97 17.73 -6.69 0.28
N GLY A 98 17.33 -5.64 -0.43
CA GLY A 98 16.09 -5.56 -1.20
C GLY A 98 14.89 -5.32 -0.30
N MET A 99 13.70 -5.51 -0.86
CA MET A 99 12.41 -5.49 -0.16
C MET A 99 11.71 -6.83 -0.38
N PRO A 100 10.96 -7.37 0.60
CA PRO A 100 10.17 -8.58 0.37
C PRO A 100 9.18 -8.38 -0.80
N PRO A 101 9.04 -9.36 -1.72
CA PRO A 101 8.13 -9.24 -2.87
C PRO A 101 6.68 -8.99 -2.47
N SER A 102 6.22 -9.55 -1.36
CA SER A 102 4.86 -9.29 -0.83
C SER A 102 4.63 -7.83 -0.45
N VAL A 103 5.64 -7.15 0.08
CA VAL A 103 5.56 -5.72 0.43
C VAL A 103 5.53 -4.88 -0.85
N LEU A 104 6.36 -5.24 -1.85
CA LEU A 104 6.35 -4.57 -3.15
C LEU A 104 5.00 -4.74 -3.86
N LEU A 105 4.42 -5.94 -3.84
CA LEU A 105 3.10 -6.22 -4.40
C LEU A 105 2.00 -5.37 -3.73
N VAL A 106 1.95 -5.35 -2.39
CA VAL A 106 0.97 -4.55 -1.66
C VAL A 106 1.13 -3.07 -1.98
N LEU A 107 2.36 -2.57 -2.03
CA LEU A 107 2.66 -1.18 -2.37
C LEU A 107 2.24 -0.85 -3.82
N ALA A 108 2.55 -1.73 -4.77
CA ALA A 108 2.20 -1.58 -6.17
C ALA A 108 0.69 -1.51 -6.37
N ASN A 109 -0.06 -2.40 -5.72
CA ASN A 109 -1.52 -2.41 -5.77
C ASN A 109 -2.11 -1.13 -5.19
N ALA A 110 -1.74 -0.77 -3.95
CA ALA A 110 -2.31 0.39 -3.28
C ALA A 110 -1.94 1.71 -4.00
N ALA A 111 -0.71 1.84 -4.50
CA ALA A 111 -0.24 3.06 -5.18
C ALA A 111 -0.80 3.24 -6.61
N SER A 112 -1.49 2.23 -7.14
CA SER A 112 -2.14 2.27 -8.46
C SER A 112 -3.58 2.76 -8.40
N GLU A 113 -4.15 2.90 -7.20
CA GLU A 113 -5.51 3.40 -7.02
C GLU A 113 -5.61 4.90 -7.35
N PRO A 114 -6.69 5.36 -7.99
CA PRO A 114 -6.86 6.77 -8.34
C PRO A 114 -6.80 7.73 -7.14
N ASP A 115 -7.21 7.25 -5.97
CA ASP A 115 -7.23 7.95 -4.69
C ASP A 115 -6.21 7.37 -3.69
N ALA A 116 -5.03 6.97 -4.21
CA ALA A 116 -3.91 6.39 -3.45
C ALA A 116 -3.64 7.07 -2.09
N GLU A 117 -3.63 8.40 -2.00
CA GLU A 117 -3.40 9.12 -0.74
C GLU A 117 -4.49 8.79 0.32
N VAL A 118 -5.76 8.80 -0.10
CA VAL A 118 -6.89 8.51 0.78
C VAL A 118 -6.85 7.05 1.22
N LEU A 119 -6.57 6.14 0.29
CA LEU A 119 -6.39 4.73 0.59
C LEU A 119 -5.21 4.51 1.56
N GLY A 120 -4.09 5.20 1.35
CA GLY A 120 -2.93 5.18 2.25
C GLY A 120 -3.31 5.59 3.67
N GLY A 121 -4.10 6.64 3.82
CA GLY A 121 -4.65 7.06 5.12
C GLY A 121 -5.51 5.99 5.78
N LEU A 122 -6.37 5.30 5.01
CA LEU A 122 -7.20 4.21 5.51
C LEU A 122 -6.37 2.99 5.94
N ILE A 123 -5.39 2.57 5.13
CA ILE A 123 -4.48 1.47 5.45
C ILE A 123 -3.76 1.75 6.78
N LEU A 124 -3.25 2.97 6.94
CA LEU A 124 -2.54 3.38 8.15
C LEU A 124 -3.46 3.37 9.38
N ALA A 125 -4.69 3.85 9.24
CA ALA A 125 -5.67 3.84 10.33
C ALA A 125 -6.02 2.40 10.76
N ILE A 126 -6.18 1.47 9.80
CA ILE A 126 -6.44 0.05 10.07
C ILE A 126 -5.25 -0.59 10.79
N ALA A 127 -4.03 -0.35 10.33
CA ALA A 127 -2.81 -0.86 10.97
C ALA A 127 -2.69 -0.39 12.42
N ARG A 128 -2.90 0.91 12.67
CA ARG A 128 -2.92 1.47 14.03
C ARG A 128 -3.98 0.87 14.92
N TYR A 129 -5.17 0.60 14.38
CA TYR A 129 -6.24 -0.03 15.14
C TYR A 129 -5.86 -1.46 15.54
N ALA A 130 -5.26 -2.23 14.62
CA ALA A 130 -4.79 -3.58 14.90
C ALA A 130 -3.72 -3.59 16.02
N ASP A 131 -2.86 -2.58 16.07
CA ASP A 131 -1.81 -2.47 17.09
C ASP A 131 -2.26 -1.87 18.43
N ALA A 132 -3.45 -1.26 18.49
CA ALA A 132 -3.97 -0.62 19.71
C ALA A 132 -4.39 -1.62 20.81
N ALA A 133 -4.54 -2.91 20.49
CA ALA A 133 -4.97 -3.96 21.42
C ALA A 133 -3.82 -4.93 21.75
N PRO A 134 -2.85 -4.56 22.60
CA PRO A 134 -1.73 -5.42 22.94
C PRO A 134 -2.17 -6.65 23.75
N GLY A 135 -1.49 -7.78 23.53
CA GLY A 135 -1.75 -9.03 24.27
C GLY A 135 -2.79 -9.96 23.64
N ILE A 136 -3.34 -9.57 22.48
CA ILE A 136 -4.20 -10.41 21.63
C ILE A 136 -3.36 -10.99 20.48
N ASP A 137 -3.72 -12.18 20.00
CA ASP A 137 -3.09 -12.80 18.83
C ASP A 137 -3.19 -11.90 17.57
N GLU A 138 -2.18 -11.95 16.71
CA GLU A 138 -2.10 -11.09 15.52
C GLU A 138 -3.27 -11.28 14.55
N ALA A 139 -3.69 -12.52 14.30
CA ALA A 139 -4.80 -12.79 13.38
C ALA A 139 -6.12 -12.23 13.93
N GLU A 140 -6.31 -12.33 15.24
CA GLU A 140 -7.48 -11.77 15.92
C GLU A 140 -7.46 -10.23 15.90
N ARG A 141 -6.31 -9.60 16.15
CA ARG A 141 -6.14 -8.14 16.04
C ARG A 141 -6.49 -7.61 14.65
N LEU A 142 -6.03 -8.30 13.60
CA LEU A 142 -6.36 -7.95 12.21
C LEU A 142 -7.85 -8.13 11.92
N SER A 143 -8.46 -9.22 12.39
CA SER A 143 -9.91 -9.44 12.25
C SER A 143 -10.72 -8.32 12.89
N MET A 144 -10.34 -7.90 14.10
CA MET A 144 -10.99 -6.79 14.81
C MET A 144 -10.82 -5.47 14.06
N ALA A 145 -9.65 -5.19 13.48
CA ALA A 145 -9.42 -3.99 12.69
C ALA A 145 -10.26 -3.96 11.41
N VAL A 146 -10.44 -5.10 10.75
CA VAL A 146 -11.34 -5.24 9.58
C VAL A 146 -12.79 -4.96 9.98
N ASP A 147 -13.26 -5.51 11.10
CA ASP A 147 -14.62 -5.26 11.58
C ASP A 147 -14.83 -3.80 12.00
N ALA A 148 -13.83 -3.17 12.61
CA ALA A 148 -13.84 -1.75 12.91
C ALA A 148 -13.91 -0.89 11.63
N ALA A 149 -13.19 -1.26 10.56
CA ALA A 149 -13.26 -0.57 9.27
C ALA A 149 -14.65 -0.69 8.61
N LYS A 150 -15.28 -1.87 8.71
CA LYS A 150 -16.67 -2.06 8.26
C LYS A 150 -17.63 -1.16 9.06
N HIS A 151 -17.50 -1.15 10.39
CA HIS A 151 -18.33 -0.33 11.25
C HIS A 151 -18.16 1.18 10.95
N ALA A 152 -16.92 1.64 10.78
CA ALA A 152 -16.64 3.01 10.39
C ALA A 152 -17.29 3.37 9.04
N SER A 153 -17.25 2.45 8.07
CA SER A 153 -17.93 2.62 6.79
C SER A 153 -19.45 2.76 6.93
N ASP A 154 -20.08 1.98 7.82
CA ASP A 154 -21.51 2.08 8.11
C ASP A 154 -21.88 3.40 8.79
N VAL A 155 -21.05 3.89 9.72
CA VAL A 155 -21.21 5.21 10.33
C VAL A 155 -21.14 6.32 9.27
N VAL A 156 -20.17 6.27 8.36
CA VAL A 156 -20.06 7.24 7.26
C VAL A 156 -21.27 7.16 6.33
N ARG A 157 -21.75 5.96 6.00
CA ARG A 157 -22.97 5.77 5.19
C ARG A 157 -24.19 6.39 5.87
N ALA A 158 -24.37 6.16 7.17
CA ALA A 158 -25.48 6.73 7.94
C ALA A 158 -25.41 8.27 7.97
N ALA A 159 -24.24 8.82 8.28
CA ALA A 159 -24.00 10.27 8.30
C ALA A 159 -24.25 10.94 6.94
N ARG A 160 -23.90 10.27 5.83
CA ARG A 160 -24.08 10.80 4.47
C ARG A 160 -25.49 10.59 3.91
N ARG A 161 -26.18 9.51 4.26
CA ARG A 161 -27.59 9.27 3.86
C ARG A 161 -28.51 10.31 4.46
N GLY A 162 -28.32 10.61 5.74
CA GLY A 162 -29.06 11.64 6.43
C GLY A 162 -28.38 13.00 6.30
N LYS A 163 -27.92 13.42 5.09
CA LYS A 163 -27.39 14.78 4.85
C LYS A 163 -28.30 15.73 5.64
N PRO A 164 -27.85 16.30 6.76
CA PRO A 164 -28.72 17.20 7.49
C PRO A 164 -29.03 18.33 6.50
N ALA A 165 -30.31 18.53 6.23
CA ALA A 165 -30.76 19.72 5.54
C ALA A 165 -30.46 20.92 6.46
N TRP A 166 -29.20 21.32 6.54
CA TRP A 166 -28.81 22.54 7.23
C TRP A 166 -28.94 23.70 6.24
N PRO A 167 -30.16 24.27 6.13
CA PRO A 167 -30.25 25.72 6.03
C PRO A 167 -31.43 26.37 6.80
N ARG A 168 -31.94 25.82 7.90
CA ARG A 168 -32.97 26.54 8.72
C ARG A 168 -32.90 26.37 10.26
N GLN A 169 -32.47 25.23 10.78
CA GLN A 169 -32.58 24.97 12.24
C GLN A 169 -31.50 25.65 13.09
N LEU A 170 -30.35 26.04 12.52
CA LEU A 170 -29.32 26.82 13.23
C LEU A 170 -29.76 28.27 13.53
N LYS A 171 -30.59 28.90 12.70
CA LYS A 171 -31.15 30.24 12.98
C LYS A 171 -32.04 30.24 14.22
N VAL A 172 -32.82 29.18 14.41
CA VAL A 172 -33.69 29.02 15.58
C VAL A 172 -32.88 28.75 16.86
N TRP A 173 -31.75 28.05 16.75
CA TRP A 173 -30.91 27.69 17.90
C TRP A 173 -29.91 28.79 18.29
N LEU A 174 -29.45 29.60 17.32
CA LEU A 174 -28.53 30.74 17.54
C LEU A 174 -29.24 32.05 17.84
N GLY A 175 -30.57 32.09 17.80
CA GLY A 175 -31.35 33.26 18.21
C GLY A 175 -31.16 34.49 17.33
N ASP A 176 -30.84 34.31 16.04
CA ASP A 176 -30.81 35.43 15.09
C ASP A 176 -32.23 35.67 14.55
N PRO A 177 -32.87 36.81 14.90
CA PRO A 177 -34.10 37.22 14.24
C PRO A 177 -33.74 37.79 12.86
N ASP A 178 -34.58 37.48 11.87
CA ASP A 178 -34.49 38.05 10.50
C ASP A 178 -34.53 39.60 10.50
#